data_AF-A0A098S839-F1
#
_entry.id   AF-A0A098S839-F1
#
_cell.length_a   1.000
_cell.length_b   1.000
_cell.length_c   1.000
_cell.angle_alpha   90.00
_cell.angle_beta   90.00
_cell.angle_gamma   90.00
#
_symmetry.space_group_name_H-M   'P 1'
#
loop_
_entity.id
_entity.type
_entity.pdbx_description
1 polymer ?
#
loop_
_entity_poly.entity_id
_entity_poly.type
_entity_poly.pdbx_seq_one_letter_code
_entity_poly.pdbx_strand_id
1 'polypeptide(L)'
;MKNANLVFLLLGVLLWPSCESQETGIRLTSSERIRIDSLAKKQIDSLVPVLDSLCTANKDNLIEQALDSIIELRQQEEQTLRERIMRKQQQQ
;
A
#
# COMPACT_ATOMS: atom_id res chain seq x y z
N MET A 1 -13.61 -43.34 -27.79
CA MET A 1 -13.69 -42.11 -26.97
C MET A 1 -13.82 -42.36 -25.47
N LYS A 2 -14.39 -43.48 -24.99
CA LYS A 2 -14.47 -43.80 -23.54
C LYS A 2 -13.12 -43.87 -22.81
N ASN A 3 -12.08 -44.37 -23.49
CA ASN A 3 -10.78 -44.62 -22.88
C ASN A 3 -9.99 -43.32 -22.63
N ALA A 4 -10.21 -42.30 -23.46
CA ALA A 4 -9.57 -40.99 -23.30
C ALA A 4 -10.09 -40.26 -22.05
N ASN A 5 -11.39 -40.37 -21.76
CA ASN A 5 -11.98 -39.81 -20.53
C ASN A 5 -11.45 -40.49 -19.27
N LEU A 6 -11.19 -41.81 -19.34
CA LEU A 6 -10.64 -42.56 -18.22
C LEU A 6 -9.17 -42.20 -17.94
N VAL A 7 -8.39 -41.96 -19.01
CA VAL A 7 -7.01 -41.45 -18.91
C VAL A 7 -6.98 -40.04 -18.34
N PHE A 8 -7.85 -39.14 -18.79
CA PHE A 8 -7.94 -37.77 -18.24
C PHE A 8 -8.33 -37.76 -16.76
N LEU A 9 -9.21 -38.67 -16.34
CA LEU A 9 -9.65 -38.78 -14.95
C LEU A 9 -8.52 -39.34 -14.06
N LEU A 10 -7.76 -40.33 -14.55
CA LEU A 10 -6.55 -40.83 -13.87
C LEU A 10 -5.46 -39.75 -13.77
N LEU A 11 -5.26 -38.96 -14.82
CA LEU A 11 -4.29 -37.86 -14.82
C LEU A 11 -4.67 -36.80 -13.78
N GLY A 12 -5.96 -36.47 -13.67
CA GLY A 12 -6.48 -35.52 -12.68
C GLY A 12 -6.26 -35.97 -11.23
N VAL A 13 -6.45 -37.26 -10.94
CA VAL A 13 -6.25 -37.82 -9.59
C VAL A 13 -4.76 -37.86 -9.20
N LEU A 14 -3.87 -38.11 -10.15
CA LEU A 14 -2.41 -38.13 -9.91
C LEU A 14 -1.81 -36.75 -9.66
N LEU A 15 -2.51 -35.68 -10.05
CA LEU A 15 -2.07 -34.30 -9.86
C LEU A 15 -2.58 -33.66 -8.54
N TRP A 16 -3.46 -34.34 -7.80
CA TRP A 16 -3.99 -33.84 -6.52
C TRP A 16 -2.99 -33.79 -5.34
N PRO A 17 -1.99 -34.68 -5.18
CA PRO A 17 -1.17 -34.68 -3.97
C PRO A 17 -0.05 -33.62 -3.95
N SER A 18 0.09 -32.77 -4.99
CA SER A 18 1.11 -31.70 -5.00
C SER A 18 0.65 -30.38 -4.38
N CYS A 19 -0.59 -30.29 -3.89
CA CYS A 19 -1.11 -29.07 -3.26
C CYS A 19 -1.22 -29.20 -1.73
N GLU A 20 -0.27 -29.86 -1.08
CA GLU A 20 -0.10 -29.76 0.36
C GLU A 20 1.09 -28.86 0.65
N SER A 21 0.78 -27.58 0.91
CA SER A 21 1.74 -26.61 1.44
C SER A 21 2.09 -27.03 2.86
N GLN A 22 2.96 -28.02 2.99
CA GLN A 22 3.55 -28.37 4.26
C GLN A 22 4.40 -27.17 4.70
N GLU A 23 3.88 -26.37 5.64
CA GLU A 23 4.64 -25.32 6.30
C GLU A 23 5.81 -26.00 6.99
N THR A 24 6.93 -26.06 6.29
CA THR A 24 8.22 -26.37 6.89
C THR A 24 8.52 -25.20 7.81
N GLY A 25 8.08 -25.33 9.07
CA GLY A 25 8.40 -24.40 10.13
C GLY A 25 9.91 -24.44 10.36
N ILE A 26 10.66 -23.71 9.53
CA ILE A 26 12.10 -23.56 9.65
C ILE A 26 12.33 -22.89 11.00
N ARG A 27 12.66 -23.70 12.01
CA ARG A 27 13.03 -23.22 13.34
C ARG A 27 14.43 -22.66 13.25
N LEU A 28 14.50 -21.37 12.97
CA LEU A 28 15.74 -20.62 13.02
C LEU A 28 16.28 -20.62 14.45
N THR A 29 17.55 -20.96 14.59
CA THR A 29 18.32 -20.69 15.81
C THR A 29 18.40 -19.18 16.05
N SER A 30 18.74 -18.77 17.28
CA SER A 30 18.88 -17.35 17.62
C SER A 30 19.92 -16.64 16.74
N SER A 31 21.03 -17.30 16.41
CA SER A 31 22.08 -16.78 15.54
C SER A 31 21.63 -16.60 14.08
N GLU A 32 20.86 -17.55 13.53
CA GLU A 32 20.30 -17.44 12.18
C GLU A 32 19.28 -16.31 12.09
N ARG A 33 18.44 -16.13 13.11
CA ARG A 33 17.50 -15.01 13.20
C ARG A 33 18.23 -13.67 13.18
N ILE A 34 19.28 -13.52 14.00
CA ILE A 34 20.10 -12.29 14.04
C ILE A 34 20.73 -12.03 12.67
N ARG A 35 21.22 -13.07 11.98
CA ARG A 35 21.82 -12.93 10.66
C ARG A 35 20.81 -12.48 9.61
N ILE A 36 19.61 -13.06 9.61
CA ILE A 36 18.52 -12.66 8.70
C ILE A 36 18.09 -11.23 8.98
N ASP A 37 17.93 -10.87 10.25
CA ASP A 37 17.55 -9.51 10.65
C ASP A 37 18.60 -8.48 10.21
N SER A 38 19.88 -8.80 10.37
CA SER A 38 20.99 -7.96 9.88
C SER A 38 20.97 -7.77 8.35
N LEU A 39 20.67 -8.84 7.60
CA LEU A 39 20.54 -8.77 6.14
C LEU A 39 19.32 -7.94 5.72
N ALA A 40 18.18 -8.17 6.36
CA ALA A 40 16.96 -7.41 6.11
C ALA A 40 17.17 -5.92 6.42
N LYS A 41 17.78 -5.61 7.56
CA LYS A 41 18.14 -4.24 7.93
C LYS A 41 19.03 -3.60 6.88
N LYS A 42 20.07 -4.28 6.40
CA LYS A 42 20.96 -3.74 5.36
C LYS A 42 20.20 -3.42 4.06
N GLN A 43 19.23 -4.25 3.70
CA GLN A 43 18.38 -3.99 2.53
C GLN A 43 17.45 -2.79 2.77
N ILE A 44 16.84 -2.70 3.96
CA ILE A 44 16.02 -1.55 4.35
C ILE A 44 16.84 -0.26 4.33
N ASP A 45 18.03 -0.27 4.91
CA ASP A 45 18.94 0.87 4.95
C ASP A 45 19.34 1.32 3.53
N SER A 46 19.41 0.40 2.57
CA SER A 46 19.69 0.74 1.16
C SER A 46 18.54 1.48 0.45
N LEU A 47 17.31 1.38 0.98
CA LEU A 47 16.14 2.09 0.44
C LEU A 47 16.07 3.55 0.92
N VAL A 48 16.69 3.87 2.06
CA VAL A 48 16.70 5.23 2.63
C VAL A 48 17.11 6.32 1.62
N PRO A 49 18.25 6.23 0.90
CA PRO A 49 18.63 7.27 -0.05
C PRO A 49 17.64 7.40 -1.23
N VAL A 50 16.97 6.31 -1.62
CA VAL A 50 15.96 6.33 -2.67
C VAL A 50 14.72 7.09 -2.19
N LEU A 51 14.28 6.81 -0.97
CA LEU A 51 13.17 7.53 -0.34
C LEU A 51 13.49 9.01 -0.15
N ASP A 52 14.69 9.35 0.29
CA ASP A 52 15.13 10.74 0.44
C ASP A 52 15.18 11.47 -0.90
N SER A 53 15.66 10.80 -1.95
CA SER A 53 15.67 11.35 -3.30
C SER A 53 14.25 11.62 -3.81
N LEU A 54 13.32 10.68 -3.61
CA LEU A 54 11.92 10.86 -4.01
C LEU A 54 11.25 11.97 -3.20
N CYS A 55 11.50 12.03 -1.89
CA CYS A 55 10.99 13.08 -1.02
C CYS A 55 11.49 14.45 -1.51
N THR A 56 12.79 14.59 -1.75
CA THR A 56 13.39 15.84 -2.20
C THR A 56 12.86 16.26 -3.58
N ALA A 57 12.73 15.32 -4.51
CA ALA A 57 12.24 15.61 -5.85
C ALA A 57 10.76 16.03 -5.89
N ASN A 58 9.94 15.52 -4.96
CA ASN A 58 8.49 15.78 -4.94
C ASN A 58 8.07 16.82 -3.91
N LYS A 59 8.99 17.28 -3.05
CA LYS A 59 8.69 18.16 -1.92
C LYS A 59 7.87 19.38 -2.33
N ASP A 60 8.34 20.11 -3.34
CA ASP A 60 7.73 21.39 -3.72
C ASP A 60 6.31 21.17 -4.29
N ASN A 61 6.13 20.16 -5.15
CA ASN A 61 4.82 19.79 -5.69
C ASN A 61 3.84 19.38 -4.58
N LEU A 62 4.30 18.61 -3.58
CA LEU A 62 3.46 18.19 -2.47
C LEU A 62 3.05 19.37 -1.58
N ILE A 63 3.96 20.33 -1.38
CA ILE A 63 3.66 21.57 -0.65
C ILE A 63 2.65 22.42 -1.41
N GLU A 64 2.83 22.58 -2.72
CA GLU A 64 1.90 23.34 -3.58
C GLU A 64 0.49 22.74 -3.53
N GLN A 65 0.36 21.42 -3.74
CA GLN A 65 -0.92 20.72 -3.66
C GLN A 65 -1.60 20.88 -2.28
N ALA A 66 -0.82 20.78 -1.20
CA ALA A 66 -1.33 20.99 0.14
C ALA A 66 -1.80 22.43 0.36
N LEU A 67 -1.03 23.42 -0.12
CA LEU A 67 -1.38 24.83 0.00
C LEU A 67 -2.65 25.16 -0.78
N ASP A 68 -2.77 24.68 -2.01
CA ASP A 68 -3.95 24.88 -2.85
C ASP A 68 -5.21 24.32 -2.17
N SER A 69 -5.10 23.12 -1.60
CA SER A 69 -6.20 22.48 -0.87
C SER A 69 -6.63 23.30 0.35
N ILE A 70 -5.68 23.89 1.08
CA ILE A 70 -5.97 24.78 2.21
C ILE A 70 -6.66 26.05 1.72
N ILE A 71 -6.15 26.68 0.68
CA ILE A 71 -6.72 27.92 0.14
C ILE A 71 -8.16 27.69 -0.32
N GLU A 72 -8.41 26.60 -1.05
CA GLU A 72 -9.75 26.24 -1.52
C GLU A 72 -10.72 26.10 -0.34
N LEU A 73 -10.33 25.36 0.71
CA LEU A 73 -11.15 25.20 1.91
C LEU A 73 -11.49 26.55 2.55
N ARG A 74 -10.49 27.43 2.69
CA ARG A 74 -10.70 28.77 3.30
C ARG A 74 -11.60 29.65 2.45
N GLN A 75 -11.52 29.55 1.13
CA GLN A 75 -12.43 30.27 0.23
C GLN A 75 -13.87 29.78 0.37
N GLN A 76 -14.10 28.47 0.47
CA GLN A 76 -15.43 27.89 0.69
C GLN A 76 -16.02 28.34 2.05
N GLU A 77 -15.21 28.36 3.10
CA GLU A 77 -15.60 28.87 4.42
C GLU A 77 -15.99 30.35 4.37
N GLU A 78 -15.17 31.19 3.72
CA GLU A 78 -15.45 32.61 3.53
C GLU A 78 -16.76 32.85 2.77
N GLN A 79 -16.99 32.13 1.67
CA GLN A 79 -18.23 32.24 0.89
C GLN A 79 -19.45 31.88 1.76
N THR A 80 -19.37 30.76 2.47
CA THR A 80 -20.43 30.32 3.38
C THR A 80 -20.72 31.36 4.47
N LEU A 81 -19.68 31.97 5.03
CA LEU A 81 -19.84 33.03 6.04
C LEU A 81 -20.48 34.28 5.44
N ARG A 82 -20.05 34.72 4.26
CA ARG A 82 -20.62 35.87 3.55
C ARG A 82 -22.11 35.67 3.25
N GLU A 83 -22.50 34.49 2.77
CA GLU A 83 -23.91 34.15 2.54
C GLU A 83 -24.75 34.17 3.82
N ARG A 84 -24.19 33.69 4.95
CA ARG A 84 -24.87 33.75 6.25
C ARG A 84 -25.07 35.19 6.72
N ILE A 85 -24.08 36.05 6.53
CA ILE A 85 -24.17 37.47 6.90
C ILE A 85 -25.23 38.17 6.05
N MET A 86 -25.21 37.98 4.73
CA MET A 86 -26.21 38.57 3.81
C MET A 86 -27.65 38.13 4.16
N ARG A 87 -27.86 36.84 4.46
CA ARG A 87 -29.17 36.33 4.90
C ARG A 87 -29.66 36.96 6.20
N LYS A 88 -28.77 37.15 7.18
CA LYS A 88 -29.11 37.82 8.44
C LYS A 88 -29.49 39.29 8.23
N GLN A 89 -28.80 39.99 7.32
CA GLN A 89 -29.10 41.39 6.99
C GLN A 89 -30.45 41.56 6.29
N GLN A 90 -30.87 40.61 5.45
CA GLN A 90 -32.17 40.66 4.77
C GLN A 90 -33.38 40.37 5.68
N GLN A 91 -33.14 39.84 6.89
CA GLN A 91 -34.17 39.49 7.87
C GLN A 91 -34.37 40.59 8.94
N GLN A 92 -33.64 41.69 8.84
CA GLN A 92 -33.76 42.89 9.68
C GLN A 92 -34.42 44.02 8.89
#